data_AF-A0A2M9LLG5-F1
#
_entry.id   AF-A0A2M9LLG5-F1
#
_cell.length_a   1.000
_cell.length_b   1.000
_cell.length_c   1.000
_cell.angle_alpha   90.00
_cell.angle_beta   90.00
_cell.angle_gamma   90.00
#
_symmetry.space_group_name_H-M   'P 1'
#
loop_
_entity.id
_entity.type
_entity.pdbx_description
1 polymer ?
#
loop_
_entity_poly.entity_id
_entity_poly.type
_entity_poly.pdbx_seq_one_letter_code
_entity_poly.pdbx_strand_id
1 'polypeptide(L)'
;MTPHEVGALLAYLGRLDPRLIRTDTGEARDQIARWHELLGDVPLATGHGWDTRLVAREHILESPYPILPVDIARKWRAYRRDRLQRHTDPTPAADPDDQAAWQAELAHSRRAVASGAVMPTAYRQIASGRVRPDLEERLRKIGSCIPPAVRAELAPYRPARAAREAAIAAGSPDALSVRCEWCHAGEGEPCRSRRIGLDGRARGNAPRATPHPSRVDLATAARAQHAAA
;
A
#
# COMPACT_ATOMS: atom_id res chain seq x y z
N MET A 1 16.66 24.27 -14.02
CA MET A 1 17.13 25.60 -13.58
C MET A 1 17.87 26.21 -14.73
N THR A 2 17.72 27.52 -14.94
CA THR A 2 18.50 28.26 -15.93
C THR A 2 19.95 28.44 -15.48
N PRO A 3 20.91 28.74 -16.38
CA PRO A 3 22.29 29.05 -15.99
C PRO A 3 22.38 30.21 -14.98
N HIS A 4 21.47 31.19 -15.07
CA HIS A 4 21.39 32.29 -14.12
C HIS A 4 20.99 31.82 -12.71
N GLU A 5 19.98 30.95 -12.62
CA GLU A 5 19.56 30.35 -11.34
C GLU A 5 20.67 29.47 -10.74
N VAL A 6 21.41 28.73 -11.58
CA VAL A 6 22.58 27.96 -11.16
C VAL A 6 23.69 28.87 -10.61
N GLY A 7 23.97 29.99 -11.27
CA GLY A 7 24.93 30.98 -10.76
C GLY A 7 24.51 31.55 -9.41
N ALA A 8 23.22 31.89 -9.25
CA ALA A 8 22.68 32.37 -7.99
C ALA A 8 22.75 31.29 -6.88
N LEU A 9 22.50 30.03 -7.22
CA LEU A 9 22.66 28.90 -6.31
C LEU A 9 24.12 28.74 -5.89
N LEU A 10 25.07 28.71 -6.83
CA LEU A 10 26.51 28.61 -6.53
C LEU A 10 27.00 29.76 -5.65
N ALA A 11 26.55 30.99 -5.90
CA ALA A 11 26.85 32.13 -5.04
C ALA A 11 26.29 31.97 -3.62
N TYR A 12 25.09 31.40 -3.48
CA TYR A 12 24.52 31.05 -2.18
C TYR A 12 25.35 29.95 -1.48
N LEU A 13 25.69 28.88 -2.18
CA LEU A 13 26.48 27.78 -1.64
C LEU A 13 27.88 28.23 -1.24
N GLY A 14 28.53 29.09 -2.01
CA GLY A 14 29.84 29.64 -1.67
C GLY A 14 29.86 30.43 -0.36
N ARG A 15 28.73 31.04 0.05
CA ARG A 15 28.61 31.71 1.36
C ARG A 15 28.51 30.71 2.52
N LEU A 16 28.02 29.51 2.28
CA LEU A 16 27.89 28.45 3.28
C LEU A 16 29.12 27.53 3.32
N ASP A 17 29.71 27.28 2.16
CA ASP A 17 30.89 26.44 1.95
C ASP A 17 31.88 27.17 1.02
N PRO A 18 32.89 27.85 1.58
CA PRO A 18 33.88 28.61 0.82
C PRO A 18 34.64 27.78 -0.23
N ARG A 19 34.67 26.44 -0.13
CA ARG A 19 35.35 25.56 -1.09
C ARG A 19 34.74 25.64 -2.50
N LEU A 20 33.50 26.11 -2.60
CA LEU A 20 32.77 26.26 -3.87
C LEU A 20 33.00 27.59 -4.56
N ILE A 21 33.64 28.57 -3.90
CA ILE A 21 33.93 29.89 -4.47
C ILE A 21 34.96 29.76 -5.60
N ARG A 22 34.70 30.44 -6.72
CA ARG A 22 35.67 30.63 -7.81
C ARG A 22 35.92 32.13 -7.98
N THR A 23 37.19 32.51 -7.95
CA THR A 23 37.61 33.92 -8.08
C THR A 23 37.86 34.31 -9.53
N ASP A 24 38.20 33.35 -10.39
CA ASP A 24 38.31 33.57 -11.83
C ASP A 24 36.93 33.54 -12.51
N THR A 25 36.70 34.46 -13.43
CA THR A 25 35.41 34.60 -14.12
C THR A 25 35.20 33.49 -15.16
N GLY A 26 36.25 32.99 -15.79
CA GLY A 26 36.18 31.86 -16.71
C GLY A 26 35.82 30.57 -15.96
N GLU A 27 36.53 30.28 -14.88
CA GLU A 27 36.24 29.13 -14.01
C GLU A 27 34.81 29.13 -13.45
N ALA A 28 34.30 30.32 -13.07
CA ALA A 28 32.94 30.47 -12.60
C ALA A 28 31.91 30.16 -13.71
N ARG A 29 32.15 30.62 -14.95
CA ARG A 29 31.29 30.27 -16.10
C ARG A 29 31.29 28.77 -16.38
N ASP A 30 32.46 28.14 -16.35
CA ASP A 30 32.59 26.70 -16.57
C ASP A 30 31.94 25.88 -15.44
N GLN A 31 31.99 26.37 -14.20
CA GLN A 31 31.28 25.75 -13.08
C GLN A 31 29.76 25.84 -13.28
N ILE A 32 29.24 27.00 -13.70
CA ILE A 32 27.82 27.19 -14.00
C ILE A 32 27.37 26.25 -15.12
N ALA A 33 28.14 26.17 -16.22
CA ALA A 33 27.83 25.29 -17.34
C ALA A 33 27.76 23.82 -16.89
N ARG A 34 28.78 23.33 -16.16
CA ARG A 34 28.80 21.95 -15.64
C ARG A 34 27.66 21.64 -14.68
N TRP A 35 27.27 22.58 -13.83
CA TRP A 35 26.13 22.40 -12.94
C TRP A 35 24.81 22.41 -13.72
N HIS A 36 24.68 23.27 -14.73
CA HIS A 36 23.50 23.34 -15.58
C HIS A 36 23.26 22.05 -16.37
N GLU A 37 24.31 21.39 -16.86
CA GLU A 37 24.19 20.08 -17.54
C GLU A 37 23.42 19.04 -16.70
N LEU A 38 23.60 19.05 -15.38
CA LEU A 38 22.92 18.10 -14.48
C LEU A 38 21.63 18.63 -13.87
N LEU A 39 21.45 19.95 -13.82
CA LEU A 39 20.36 20.61 -13.12
C LEU A 39 19.38 21.37 -14.03
N GLY A 40 19.54 21.27 -15.36
CA GLY A 40 18.66 21.91 -16.34
C GLY A 40 17.18 21.60 -16.11
N ASP A 41 16.87 20.35 -15.76
CA ASP A 41 15.49 19.89 -15.48
C ASP A 41 15.07 19.99 -14.02
N VAL A 42 15.95 20.48 -13.13
CA VAL A 42 15.66 20.63 -11.70
C VAL A 42 15.14 22.05 -11.48
N PRO A 43 13.92 22.28 -10.97
CA PRO A 43 13.46 23.62 -10.64
C PRO A 43 14.17 24.16 -9.39
N LEU A 44 14.37 25.47 -9.31
CA LEU A 44 14.96 26.09 -8.11
C LEU A 44 14.07 25.83 -6.89
N ALA A 45 12.77 26.08 -7.04
CA ALA A 45 11.73 25.73 -6.08
C ALA A 45 10.43 25.37 -6.82
N THR A 46 9.54 24.65 -6.15
CA THR A 46 8.16 24.41 -6.61
C THR A 46 7.18 24.94 -5.56
N GLY A 47 5.94 25.23 -5.94
CA GLY A 47 4.88 25.64 -4.99
C GLY A 47 4.45 24.54 -3.99
N HIS A 48 5.15 23.41 -3.95
CA HIS A 48 4.67 22.15 -3.38
C HIS A 48 5.76 21.40 -2.60
N GLY A 49 6.70 22.12 -1.99
CA GLY A 49 7.63 21.55 -0.99
C GLY A 49 9.03 21.19 -1.49
N TRP A 50 9.31 21.37 -2.79
CA TRP A 50 10.70 21.31 -3.29
C TRP A 50 11.35 22.69 -3.22
N ASP A 51 12.54 22.77 -2.61
CA ASP A 51 13.45 23.92 -2.64
C ASP A 51 14.90 23.42 -2.67
N THR A 52 15.61 23.76 -3.74
CA THR A 52 17.00 23.35 -3.95
C THR A 52 17.95 23.90 -2.88
N ARG A 53 17.67 25.10 -2.35
CA ARG A 53 18.50 25.74 -1.32
C ARG A 53 18.39 24.99 0.01
N LEU A 54 17.18 24.54 0.35
CA LEU A 54 16.95 23.74 1.56
C LEU A 54 17.65 22.38 1.46
N VAL A 55 17.52 21.70 0.31
CA VAL A 55 18.24 20.45 0.02
C VAL A 55 19.75 20.63 0.15
N ALA A 56 20.29 21.73 -0.38
CA ALA A 56 21.71 21.97 -0.33
C ALA A 56 22.20 22.31 1.09
N ARG A 57 21.43 23.11 1.84
CA ARG A 57 21.70 23.40 3.25
C ARG A 57 21.69 22.14 4.10
N GLU A 58 20.70 21.28 3.91
CA GLU A 58 20.62 19.97 4.58
C GLU A 58 21.87 19.13 4.30
N HIS A 59 22.29 19.02 3.04
CA HIS A 59 23.52 18.30 2.68
C HIS A 59 24.75 18.87 3.40
N ILE A 60 24.93 20.19 3.43
CA ILE A 60 26.09 20.83 4.08
C ILE A 60 26.10 20.57 5.60
N LEU A 61 24.93 20.45 6.23
CA LEU A 61 24.83 20.14 7.66
C LEU A 61 25.10 18.66 7.96
N GLU A 62 24.73 17.76 7.05
CA GLU A 62 24.80 16.31 7.24
C GLU A 62 26.12 15.69 6.74
N SER A 63 26.78 16.34 5.79
CA SER A 63 27.94 15.81 5.08
C SER A 63 29.15 16.74 5.23
N PRO A 64 30.34 16.21 5.58
CA PRO A 64 31.57 16.99 5.58
C PRO A 64 32.09 17.27 4.15
N TYR A 65 31.58 16.56 3.14
CA TYR A 65 32.03 16.68 1.76
C TYR A 65 31.36 17.86 1.03
N PRO A 66 32.04 18.52 0.09
CA PRO A 66 31.42 19.57 -0.72
C PRO A 66 30.24 19.01 -1.51
N ILE A 67 29.13 19.76 -1.52
CA ILE A 67 27.96 19.37 -2.31
C ILE A 67 28.27 19.37 -3.81
N LEU A 68 27.83 18.34 -4.51
CA LEU A 68 27.92 18.21 -5.95
C LEU A 68 26.54 18.37 -6.60
N PRO A 69 26.46 18.76 -7.89
CA PRO A 69 25.19 18.88 -8.60
C PRO A 69 24.43 17.54 -8.66
N VAL A 70 25.15 16.41 -8.63
CA VAL A 70 24.53 15.07 -8.61
C VAL A 70 23.72 14.80 -7.34
N ASP A 71 24.10 15.39 -6.20
CA ASP A 71 23.40 15.18 -4.92
C ASP A 71 22.01 15.82 -4.97
N ILE A 72 21.93 17.04 -5.52
CA ILE A 72 20.68 17.74 -5.77
C ILE A 72 19.83 16.98 -6.80
N ALA A 73 20.43 16.58 -7.93
CA ALA A 73 19.73 15.85 -8.99
C ALA A 73 19.13 14.52 -8.49
N ARG A 74 19.85 13.80 -7.61
CA ARG A 74 19.35 12.57 -6.97
C ARG A 74 18.15 12.85 -6.07
N LYS A 75 18.22 13.87 -5.20
CA LYS A 75 17.08 14.26 -4.34
C LYS A 75 15.88 14.70 -5.19
N TRP A 76 16.10 15.41 -6.30
CA TRP A 76 15.03 15.81 -7.22
C TRP A 76 14.34 14.60 -7.86
N ARG A 77 15.12 13.63 -8.35
CA ARG A 77 14.56 12.40 -8.94
C ARG A 77 13.77 11.59 -7.92
N ALA A 78 14.22 11.54 -6.66
CA ALA A 78 13.49 10.89 -5.57
C ALA A 78 12.17 11.60 -5.28
N TYR A 79 12.19 12.93 -5.15
CA TYR A 79 11.00 13.76 -4.96
C TYR A 79 10.00 13.61 -6.12
N ARG A 80 10.47 13.69 -7.37
CA ARG A 80 9.65 13.49 -8.58
C ARG A 80 8.99 12.11 -8.59
N ARG A 81 9.74 11.05 -8.24
CA ARG A 81 9.23 9.68 -8.18
C ARG A 81 8.15 9.52 -7.12
N ASP A 82 8.40 10.02 -5.91
CA ASP A 82 7.44 10.00 -4.80
C ASP A 82 6.13 10.71 -5.17
N ARG A 83 6.22 11.87 -5.84
CA ARG A 83 5.02 12.56 -6.34
C ARG A 83 4.22 11.76 -7.34
N LEU A 84 4.89 11.18 -8.34
CA LEU A 84 4.24 10.33 -9.33
C LEU A 84 3.64 9.07 -8.69
N GLN A 85 4.30 8.50 -7.68
CA GLN A 85 3.79 7.33 -6.94
C GLN A 85 2.49 7.66 -6.19
N ARG A 86 2.33 8.89 -5.70
CA ARG A 86 1.10 9.35 -5.04
C ARG A 86 0.00 9.79 -6.02
N HIS A 87 0.31 9.94 -7.29
CA HIS A 87 -0.63 10.44 -8.29
C HIS A 87 -1.47 9.30 -8.87
N THR A 88 -2.78 9.51 -8.88
CA THR A 88 -3.72 8.76 -9.71
C THR A 88 -4.07 9.60 -10.93
N ASP A 89 -3.94 9.02 -12.12
CA ASP A 89 -4.32 9.72 -13.35
C ASP A 89 -5.83 10.01 -13.33
N PRO A 90 -6.25 11.25 -13.64
CA PRO A 90 -7.66 11.55 -13.82
C PRO A 90 -8.17 10.90 -15.10
N THR A 91 -9.49 10.71 -15.19
CA THR A 91 -10.15 10.44 -16.48
C THR A 91 -9.96 11.65 -17.39
N PRO A 92 -9.30 11.51 -18.55
CA PRO A 92 -9.20 12.56 -19.56
C PRO A 92 -10.56 13.09 -20.00
N ALA A 93 -10.58 14.34 -20.46
CA ALA A 93 -11.76 14.97 -21.05
C ALA A 93 -11.86 14.68 -22.56
N ALA A 94 -10.75 14.29 -23.18
CA ALA A 94 -10.71 13.82 -24.57
C ALA A 94 -11.66 12.64 -24.82
N ASP A 95 -12.14 12.53 -26.07
CA ASP A 95 -12.90 11.38 -26.54
C ASP A 95 -12.09 10.09 -26.34
N PRO A 96 -12.62 9.06 -25.64
CA PRO A 96 -11.95 7.77 -25.50
C PRO A 96 -11.58 7.10 -26.82
N ASP A 97 -12.32 7.38 -27.90
CA ASP A 97 -12.05 6.83 -29.23
C ASP A 97 -10.96 7.61 -29.98
N ASP A 98 -10.63 8.84 -29.55
CA ASP A 98 -9.42 9.56 -29.98
C ASP A 98 -8.24 9.22 -29.06
N GLN A 99 -7.59 8.11 -29.40
CA GLN A 99 -6.45 7.61 -28.64
C GLN A 99 -5.31 8.62 -28.53
N ALA A 100 -5.08 9.47 -29.54
CA ALA A 100 -3.97 10.41 -29.54
C ALA A 100 -4.22 11.55 -28.57
N ALA A 101 -5.42 12.14 -28.61
CA ALA A 101 -5.83 13.18 -27.67
C ALA A 101 -5.84 12.66 -26.22
N TRP A 102 -6.40 11.45 -26.02
CA TRP A 102 -6.46 10.80 -24.71
C TRP A 102 -5.07 10.61 -24.09
N GLN A 103 -4.11 10.07 -24.85
CA GLN A 103 -2.74 9.87 -24.36
C GLN A 103 -2.00 11.18 -24.10
N ALA A 104 -2.24 12.21 -24.92
CA ALA A 104 -1.63 13.52 -24.75
C ALA A 104 -2.04 14.17 -23.42
N GLU A 105 -3.33 14.11 -23.06
CA GLU A 105 -3.85 14.63 -21.80
C GLU A 105 -3.24 13.91 -20.58
N LEU A 106 -3.20 12.57 -20.60
CA LEU A 106 -2.57 11.78 -19.54
C LEU A 106 -1.08 12.12 -19.36
N ALA A 107 -0.35 12.18 -20.49
CA ALA A 107 1.06 12.53 -20.47
C ALA A 107 1.29 13.97 -19.97
N HIS A 108 0.40 14.90 -20.30
CA HIS A 108 0.44 16.27 -19.81
C HIS A 108 0.22 16.33 -18.30
N SER A 109 -0.82 15.67 -17.78
CA SER A 109 -1.11 15.58 -16.33
C SER A 109 0.10 15.05 -15.56
N ARG A 110 0.64 13.91 -15.99
CA ARG A 110 1.83 13.31 -15.36
C ARG A 110 3.04 14.22 -15.41
N ARG A 111 3.30 14.89 -16.54
CA ARG A 111 4.41 15.86 -16.66
C ARG A 111 4.25 17.03 -15.70
N ALA A 112 3.05 17.59 -15.58
CA ALA A 112 2.76 18.69 -14.66
C ALA A 112 2.94 18.29 -13.18
N VAL A 113 2.54 17.06 -12.82
CA VAL A 113 2.80 16.54 -11.46
C VAL A 113 4.28 16.31 -11.22
N ALA A 114 4.98 15.75 -12.21
CA ALA A 114 6.38 15.39 -12.09
C ALA A 114 7.32 16.61 -12.04
N SER A 115 7.00 17.70 -12.74
CA SER A 115 7.71 18.98 -12.65
C SER A 115 7.37 19.74 -11.37
N GLY A 116 6.34 19.31 -10.64
CA GLY A 116 5.85 19.97 -9.45
C GLY A 116 5.01 21.21 -9.73
N ALA A 117 4.49 21.37 -10.96
CA ALA A 117 3.54 22.42 -11.32
C ALA A 117 2.13 22.17 -10.75
N VAL A 118 1.74 20.90 -10.59
CA VAL A 118 0.41 20.50 -10.08
C VAL A 118 0.55 19.45 -8.99
N MET A 119 -0.22 19.55 -7.92
CA MET A 119 -0.25 18.54 -6.84
C MET A 119 -0.70 17.16 -7.32
N PRO A 120 -0.13 16.05 -6.81
CA PRO A 120 -0.64 14.71 -7.08
C PRO A 120 -2.12 14.58 -6.68
N THR A 121 -2.97 14.21 -7.63
CA THR A 121 -4.34 13.79 -7.35
C THR A 121 -4.33 12.45 -6.61
N ALA A 122 -4.89 12.40 -5.40
CA ALA A 122 -5.07 11.16 -4.66
C ALA A 122 -6.50 10.65 -4.80
N TYR A 123 -6.69 9.42 -5.32
CA TYR A 123 -8.02 8.80 -5.32
C TYR A 123 -8.35 8.30 -3.91
N ARG A 124 -9.01 9.18 -3.14
CA ARG A 124 -9.21 9.02 -1.69
C ARG A 124 -10.23 7.95 -1.29
N GLN A 125 -10.85 7.23 -2.24
CA GLN A 125 -11.96 6.33 -1.93
C GLN A 125 -11.56 4.96 -1.37
N ILE A 126 -10.33 4.48 -1.58
CA ILE A 126 -9.94 3.11 -1.17
C ILE A 126 -8.89 3.09 -0.05
N ALA A 127 -8.12 4.17 0.14
CA ALA A 127 -6.91 4.13 0.98
C ALA A 127 -7.05 4.68 2.40
N SER A 128 -8.11 5.41 2.76
CA SER A 128 -8.25 5.92 4.13
C SER A 128 -8.83 4.85 5.04
N GLY A 129 -7.95 4.06 5.67
CA GLY A 129 -8.23 3.01 6.64
C GLY A 129 -8.88 3.45 7.96
N ARG A 130 -9.66 4.53 7.97
CA ARG A 130 -10.65 4.73 9.04
C ARG A 130 -11.84 3.86 8.71
N VAL A 131 -11.82 2.64 9.25
CA VAL A 131 -13.04 1.88 9.49
C VAL A 131 -14.00 2.85 10.19
N ARG A 132 -15.06 3.24 9.50
CA ARG A 132 -16.04 4.15 10.10
C ARG A 132 -16.59 3.43 11.36
N PRO A 133 -16.78 4.13 12.49
CA PRO A 133 -17.25 3.49 13.72
C PRO A 133 -18.64 2.85 13.56
N ASP A 134 -19.43 3.29 12.58
CA ASP A 134 -20.72 2.70 12.21
C ASP A 134 -20.61 1.49 11.26
N LEU A 135 -19.41 1.14 10.79
CA LEU A 135 -19.23 0.05 9.84
C LEU A 135 -19.59 -1.30 10.47
N GLU A 136 -19.17 -1.57 11.69
CA GLU A 136 -19.52 -2.82 12.37
C GLU A 136 -21.03 -2.96 12.57
N GLU A 137 -21.70 -1.87 12.93
CA GLU A 137 -23.16 -1.87 13.07
C GLU A 137 -23.86 -2.07 11.72
N ARG A 138 -23.37 -1.42 10.66
CA ARG A 138 -23.91 -1.59 9.31
C ARG A 138 -23.65 -3.00 8.77
N LEU A 139 -22.47 -3.57 9.01
CA LEU A 139 -22.15 -4.96 8.65
C LEU A 139 -23.04 -5.94 9.43
N ARG A 140 -23.34 -5.67 10.71
CA ARG A 140 -24.29 -6.46 11.49
C ARG A 140 -25.71 -6.39 10.93
N LYS A 141 -26.15 -5.22 10.44
CA LYS A 141 -27.44 -5.03 9.76
C LYS A 141 -27.51 -5.74 8.40
N ILE A 142 -26.41 -5.73 7.63
CA ILE A 142 -26.30 -6.45 6.34
C ILE A 142 -26.26 -7.96 6.59
N GLY A 143 -25.63 -8.39 7.68
CA GLY A 143 -25.45 -9.80 8.02
C GLY A 143 -24.44 -10.49 7.10
N SER A 144 -24.77 -11.72 6.67
CA SER A 144 -23.91 -12.50 5.76
C SER A 144 -23.89 -11.88 4.37
N CYS A 145 -22.69 -11.74 3.77
CA CYS A 145 -22.52 -11.30 2.38
C CYS A 145 -23.17 -12.25 1.36
N ILE A 146 -23.46 -13.49 1.75
CA ILE A 146 -24.19 -14.47 0.95
C ILE A 146 -25.61 -14.62 1.52
N PRO A 147 -26.66 -14.24 0.76
CA PRO A 147 -28.05 -14.40 1.17
C PRO A 147 -28.40 -15.87 1.50
N PRO A 148 -29.37 -16.14 2.40
CA PRO A 148 -29.77 -17.50 2.77
C PRO A 148 -30.20 -18.37 1.59
N ALA A 149 -30.93 -17.82 0.62
CA ALA A 149 -31.36 -18.54 -0.58
C ALA A 149 -30.17 -19.03 -1.42
N VAL A 150 -29.21 -18.15 -1.72
CA VAL A 150 -27.96 -18.50 -2.43
C VAL A 150 -27.14 -19.52 -1.63
N ARG A 151 -27.13 -19.42 -0.30
CA ARG A 151 -26.50 -20.43 0.56
C ARG A 151 -27.15 -21.81 0.39
N ALA A 152 -28.47 -21.89 0.30
CA ALA A 152 -29.17 -23.15 0.06
C ALA A 152 -28.84 -23.73 -1.33
N GLU A 153 -28.81 -22.91 -2.37
CA GLU A 153 -28.40 -23.32 -3.73
C GLU A 153 -26.97 -23.86 -3.78
N LEU A 154 -26.06 -23.27 -2.99
CA LEU A 154 -24.67 -23.73 -2.91
C LEU A 154 -24.47 -25.02 -2.11
N ALA A 155 -25.50 -25.53 -1.41
CA ALA A 155 -25.38 -26.71 -0.55
C ALA A 155 -24.75 -27.95 -1.23
N PRO A 156 -25.07 -28.30 -2.50
CA PRO A 156 -24.44 -29.42 -3.20
C PRO A 156 -22.92 -29.26 -3.37
N TYR A 157 -22.43 -28.03 -3.47
CA TYR A 157 -21.01 -27.72 -3.66
C TYR A 157 -20.24 -27.52 -2.34
N ARG A 158 -20.95 -27.42 -1.21
CA ARG A 158 -20.36 -27.22 0.13
C ARG A 158 -20.95 -28.16 1.19
N PRO A 159 -21.00 -29.49 0.94
CA PRO A 159 -21.81 -30.42 1.73
C PRO A 159 -21.47 -30.41 3.23
N ALA A 160 -20.19 -30.37 3.59
CA ALA A 160 -19.78 -30.32 5.00
C ALA A 160 -20.21 -29.02 5.70
N ARG A 161 -20.17 -27.88 4.98
CA ARG A 161 -20.61 -26.59 5.52
C ARG A 161 -22.14 -26.52 5.61
N ALA A 162 -22.85 -27.04 4.62
CA ALA A 162 -24.31 -27.12 4.63
C ALA A 162 -24.81 -28.01 5.77
N ALA A 163 -24.18 -29.17 6.01
CA ALA A 163 -24.52 -30.05 7.13
C ALA A 163 -24.30 -29.38 8.50
N ARG A 164 -23.20 -28.62 8.67
CA ARG A 164 -22.96 -27.81 9.87
C ARG A 164 -24.03 -26.74 10.06
N GLU A 165 -24.32 -25.96 9.03
CA GLU A 165 -25.33 -24.90 9.09
C GLU A 165 -26.72 -25.47 9.43
N ALA A 166 -27.09 -26.62 8.86
CA ALA A 166 -28.32 -27.33 9.17
C ALA A 166 -28.36 -27.87 10.62
N ALA A 167 -27.26 -28.45 11.10
CA ALA A 167 -27.16 -28.93 12.48
C ALA A 167 -27.30 -27.78 13.49
N ILE A 168 -26.64 -26.64 13.24
CA ILE A 168 -26.76 -25.43 14.08
C ILE A 168 -28.20 -24.91 14.06
N ALA A 169 -28.83 -24.85 12.88
CA ALA A 169 -30.23 -24.42 12.76
C ALA A 169 -31.20 -25.37 13.49
N ALA A 170 -30.91 -26.67 13.51
CA ALA A 170 -31.64 -27.67 14.29
C ALA A 170 -31.31 -27.62 15.80
N GLY A 171 -30.52 -26.65 16.25
CA GLY A 171 -30.19 -26.46 17.65
C GLY A 171 -29.08 -27.36 18.17
N SER A 172 -28.23 -27.91 17.31
CA SER A 172 -26.99 -28.60 17.74
C SER A 172 -25.88 -27.60 18.05
N PRO A 173 -24.95 -27.91 18.99
CA PRO A 173 -23.81 -27.06 19.27
C PRO A 173 -22.86 -26.98 18.08
N ASP A 174 -22.31 -25.79 17.82
CA ASP A 174 -21.33 -25.59 16.76
C ASP A 174 -19.93 -26.02 17.21
N ALA A 175 -19.53 -27.24 16.86
CA ALA A 175 -18.22 -27.77 17.22
C ALA A 175 -17.04 -26.91 16.72
N LEU A 176 -17.21 -26.10 15.66
CA LEU A 176 -16.12 -25.26 15.15
C LEU A 176 -16.03 -23.89 15.84
N SER A 177 -16.98 -23.56 16.72
CA SER A 177 -16.93 -22.32 17.54
C SER A 177 -15.87 -22.35 18.65
N VAL A 178 -15.33 -23.54 18.96
CA VAL A 178 -14.26 -23.72 19.95
C VAL A 178 -13.02 -24.33 19.30
N ARG A 179 -11.84 -24.05 19.84
CA ARG A 179 -10.59 -24.72 19.44
C ARG A 179 -10.66 -26.22 19.75
N CYS A 180 -10.13 -27.07 18.87
CA CYS A 180 -10.01 -28.50 19.15
C CYS A 180 -8.79 -28.77 20.05
N GLU A 181 -8.98 -29.38 21.21
CA GLU A 181 -7.85 -29.73 22.09
C GLU A 181 -7.04 -30.93 21.57
N TRP A 182 -7.66 -31.83 20.81
CA TRP A 182 -7.01 -33.06 20.35
C TRP A 182 -6.10 -32.87 19.12
N CYS A 183 -6.55 -32.15 18.09
CA CYS A 183 -5.73 -31.86 16.90
C CYS A 183 -5.28 -30.40 16.80
N HIS A 184 -5.58 -29.57 17.80
CA HIS A 184 -5.26 -28.14 17.84
C HIS A 184 -5.79 -27.29 16.68
N ALA A 185 -6.79 -27.79 15.92
CA ALA A 185 -7.45 -27.00 14.89
C ALA A 185 -8.12 -25.77 15.50
N GLY A 186 -7.88 -24.60 14.89
CA GLY A 186 -8.41 -23.33 15.36
C GLY A 186 -9.93 -23.22 15.25
N GLU A 187 -10.49 -22.18 15.85
CA GLU A 187 -11.88 -21.79 15.66
C GLU A 187 -12.16 -21.56 14.16
N GLY A 188 -13.33 -21.99 13.69
CA GLY A 188 -13.71 -21.95 12.28
C GLY A 188 -13.04 -23.00 11.39
N GLU A 189 -11.96 -23.65 11.83
CA GLU A 189 -11.25 -24.66 11.04
C GLU A 189 -11.73 -26.09 11.32
N PRO A 190 -11.89 -26.94 10.29
CA PRO A 190 -12.24 -28.35 10.50
C PRO A 190 -11.12 -29.10 11.25
N CYS A 191 -11.51 -30.12 12.01
CA CYS A 191 -10.56 -31.04 12.62
C CYS A 191 -9.67 -31.70 11.56
N ARG A 192 -8.44 -32.06 11.92
CA ARG A 192 -7.47 -32.66 11.01
C ARG A 192 -7.17 -34.10 11.43
N SER A 193 -7.07 -35.02 10.47
CA SER A 193 -6.58 -36.40 10.67
C SER A 193 -5.28 -36.61 9.92
N ARG A 194 -4.38 -37.44 10.47
CA ARG A 194 -3.17 -37.85 9.76
C ARG A 194 -3.56 -38.73 8.57
N ARG A 195 -3.06 -38.39 7.38
CA ARG A 195 -3.07 -39.29 6.22
C ARG A 195 -1.93 -40.28 6.38
N ILE A 196 -2.27 -41.55 6.43
CA ILE A 196 -1.32 -42.66 6.43
C ILE A 196 -1.26 -43.21 5.00
N GLY A 197 -0.06 -43.34 4.44
CA GLY A 197 0.16 -43.96 3.14
C GLY A 197 -0.03 -45.48 3.22
N LEU A 198 -0.07 -46.15 2.06
CA LEU A 198 -0.15 -47.61 1.97
C LEU A 198 1.07 -48.31 2.61
N ASP A 199 2.16 -47.57 2.79
CA ASP A 199 3.39 -47.95 3.49
C ASP A 199 3.30 -47.79 5.02
N GLY A 200 2.14 -47.40 5.56
CA GLY A 200 1.94 -47.17 7.00
C GLY A 200 2.58 -45.86 7.50
N ARG A 201 3.21 -45.06 6.64
CA ARG A 201 3.89 -43.81 7.03
C ARG A 201 2.96 -42.61 6.91
N ALA A 202 3.11 -41.64 7.82
CA ALA A 202 2.35 -40.40 7.76
C ALA A 202 2.82 -39.53 6.58
N ARG A 203 1.88 -39.13 5.71
CA ARG A 203 2.15 -38.29 4.51
C ARG A 203 1.58 -36.89 4.59
N GLY A 204 0.86 -36.56 5.66
CA GLY A 204 0.30 -35.22 5.88
C GLY A 204 -0.98 -35.26 6.69
N ASN A 205 -1.75 -34.18 6.65
CA ASN A 205 -3.04 -34.08 7.33
C ASN A 205 -4.17 -33.83 6.31
N ALA A 206 -5.34 -34.40 6.55
CA ALA A 206 -6.57 -34.10 5.81
C ALA A 206 -7.59 -33.42 6.75
N PRO A 207 -8.41 -32.49 6.24
CA PRO A 207 -9.60 -32.06 6.98
C PRO A 207 -10.55 -33.26 7.14
N ARG A 208 -11.07 -33.43 8.35
CA ARG A 208 -12.10 -34.43 8.67
C ARG A 208 -13.47 -33.88 8.33
N ALA A 209 -14.35 -34.75 7.83
CA ALA A 209 -15.76 -34.43 7.66
C ALA A 209 -16.49 -34.29 9.01
N THR A 210 -16.10 -35.09 9.99
CA THR A 210 -16.65 -35.06 11.35
C THR A 210 -15.65 -34.48 12.36
N PRO A 211 -16.09 -33.58 13.27
CA PRO A 211 -15.27 -33.10 14.37
C PRO A 211 -14.82 -34.24 15.30
N HIS A 212 -13.78 -34.00 16.10
CA HIS A 212 -13.40 -34.94 17.16
C HIS A 212 -14.46 -34.91 18.26
N PRO A 213 -14.83 -36.06 18.87
CA PRO A 213 -15.84 -36.11 19.93
C PRO A 213 -15.57 -35.11 21.05
N SER A 214 -14.32 -35.02 21.52
CA SER A 214 -13.91 -34.06 22.54
C SER A 214 -14.20 -32.60 22.16
N ARG A 215 -14.13 -32.23 20.88
CA ARG A 215 -14.48 -30.88 20.42
C ARG A 215 -15.99 -30.63 20.47
N VAL A 216 -16.80 -31.65 20.22
CA VAL A 216 -18.26 -31.58 20.34
C VAL A 216 -18.67 -31.42 21.79
N ASP A 217 -18.03 -32.17 22.71
CA ASP A 217 -18.27 -32.08 24.15
C ASP A 217 -17.94 -30.67 24.67
N LEU A 218 -16.79 -30.12 24.26
CA LEU A 218 -16.39 -28.75 24.60
C LEU A 218 -17.38 -27.70 24.08
N ALA A 219 -17.84 -27.82 22.84
CA ALA A 219 -18.83 -26.90 22.28
C ALA A 219 -20.19 -27.01 23.01
N THR A 220 -20.55 -28.21 23.46
CA THR A 220 -21.77 -28.46 24.26
C THR A 220 -21.65 -27.79 25.63
N ALA A 221 -20.51 -27.97 26.31
CA ALA A 221 -20.24 -27.36 27.61
C ALA A 221 -20.21 -25.82 27.53
N ALA A 222 -19.55 -25.26 26.51
CA ALA A 222 -19.51 -23.81 26.29
C ALA A 222 -20.92 -23.22 26.08
N ARG A 223 -21.77 -23.91 25.32
CA ARG A 223 -23.16 -23.48 25.11
C ARG A 223 -23.98 -23.55 26.40
N ALA A 224 -23.79 -24.58 27.23
CA ALA A 224 -24.49 -24.69 28.51
C ALA A 224 -24.10 -23.55 29.48
N GLN A 225 -22.82 -23.16 29.49
CA GLN A 225 -22.33 -22.02 30.29
C GLN A 225 -22.91 -20.69 29.80
N HIS A 226 -23.00 -20.47 28.48
CA HIS A 226 -23.60 -19.28 27.90
C HIS A 226 -25.12 -19.19 28.11
N ALA A 227 -25.81 -20.31 28.28
CA ALA A 227 -27.25 -20.32 28.56
C ALA A 227 -27.59 -20.11 30.05
N ALA A 228 -26.62 -20.29 30.94
CA ALA A 228 -26.77 -20.12 32.39
C ALA A 228 -26.34 -18.73 32.89
N ALA A 229 -25.73 -17.91 32.04
CA ALA A 229 -25.29 -16.54 32.30
C ALA A 229 -26.27 -15.53 31.69
#